data_AF-A0A0F9DPR6-F1
#
_entry.id   AF-A0A0F9DPR6-F1
#
_cell.length_a   1.000
_cell.length_b   1.000
_cell.length_c   1.000
_cell.angle_alpha   90.00
_cell.angle_beta   90.00
_cell.angle_gamma   90.00
#
_symmetry.space_group_name_H-M   'P 1'
#
loop_
_entity.id
_entity.type
_entity.pdbx_description
1 polymer ?
#
loop_
_entity_poly.entity_id
_entity_poly.type
_entity_poly.pdbx_seq_one_letter_code
_entity_poly.pdbx_strand_id
1 'polypeptide(L)'
;MFVFKVKKGINQAIKISEKSVIEATKRGEPFYQTVNGKKRHYAYCPVCENPVILINVHVDNQYIDEAEKTLSMHARHIKSDVSGVGKYSQDAYDSCPYANPSSSKSKVRRPKGTVSNELLWLIKTFPDAIDTVMRRDVGILASETLFEKMLTNFK
;
A
#
# COMPACT_ATOMS: atom_id res chain seq x y z
N MET A 1 -2.62 -1.56 6.65
CA MET A 1 -1.85 -0.72 5.70
C MET A 1 -2.20 0.75 5.95
N PHE A 2 -1.31 1.71 5.65
CA PHE A 2 -1.53 3.15 5.94
C PHE A 2 -1.88 3.99 4.70
N VAL A 3 -2.23 3.33 3.60
CA VAL A 3 -2.56 3.94 2.31
C VAL A 3 -3.80 3.28 1.71
N PHE A 4 -4.52 4.00 0.85
CA PHE A 4 -5.70 3.52 0.15
C PHE A 4 -5.84 4.18 -1.24
N LYS A 5 -6.78 3.69 -2.05
CA LYS A 5 -7.18 4.34 -3.31
C LYS A 5 -8.70 4.31 -3.48
N VAL A 6 -9.23 5.21 -4.30
CA VAL A 6 -10.68 5.34 -4.55
C VAL A 6 -11.05 5.10 -6.01
N LYS A 7 -10.07 4.95 -6.91
CA LYS A 7 -10.32 4.68 -8.34
C LYS A 7 -9.47 3.52 -8.83
N LYS A 8 -10.08 2.48 -9.42
CA LYS A 8 -9.37 1.35 -10.04
C LYS A 8 -8.69 1.73 -11.36
N GLY A 9 -7.73 0.92 -11.78
CA GLY A 9 -6.98 1.07 -13.04
C GLY A 9 -5.95 2.20 -13.05
N ILE A 10 -5.82 2.95 -11.96
CA ILE A 10 -4.80 4.01 -11.84
C ILE A 10 -3.84 3.72 -10.69
N ASN A 11 -2.60 4.19 -10.85
CA ASN A 11 -1.62 4.20 -9.78
C ASN A 11 -1.92 5.35 -8.82
N GLN A 12 -2.68 5.07 -7.78
CA GLN A 12 -3.08 6.01 -6.73
C GLN A 12 -2.79 5.38 -5.38
N ALA A 13 -2.04 6.09 -4.53
CA ALA A 13 -1.79 5.70 -3.15
C ALA A 13 -1.92 6.93 -2.24
N ILE A 14 -3.09 7.07 -1.62
CA ILE A 14 -3.41 8.18 -0.71
C ILE A 14 -3.08 7.74 0.71
N LYS A 15 -2.26 8.52 1.43
CA LYS A 15 -1.97 8.29 2.86
C LYS A 15 -3.23 8.49 3.68
N ILE A 16 -3.50 7.57 4.61
CA ILE A 16 -4.71 7.64 5.46
C ILE A 16 -4.56 8.76 6.49
N SER A 17 -5.54 9.65 6.47
CA SER A 17 -5.87 10.66 7.48
C SER A 17 -7.35 10.99 7.34
N GLU A 18 -7.99 11.51 8.38
CA GLU A 18 -9.41 11.90 8.30
C GLU A 18 -9.67 12.84 7.11
N LYS A 19 -8.88 13.91 6.99
CA LYS A 19 -8.96 14.88 5.87
C LYS A 19 -8.87 14.18 4.50
N SER A 20 -7.87 13.33 4.30
CA SER A 20 -7.66 12.65 3.01
C SER A 20 -8.81 11.70 2.66
N VAL A 21 -9.39 11.00 3.64
CA VAL A 21 -10.51 10.09 3.42
C VAL A 21 -11.73 10.89 3.01
N ILE A 22 -12.03 11.98 3.72
CA ILE A 22 -13.15 12.89 3.39
C ILE A 22 -12.98 13.48 1.99
N GLU A 23 -11.80 14.00 1.67
CA GLU A 23 -11.54 14.64 0.38
C GLU A 23 -11.64 13.67 -0.79
N ALA A 24 -11.11 12.44 -0.62
CA ALA A 24 -11.07 11.43 -1.67
C ALA A 24 -12.41 10.73 -1.89
N THR A 25 -13.16 10.45 -0.81
CA THR A 25 -14.45 9.75 -0.88
C THR A 25 -15.65 10.69 -0.96
N LYS A 26 -15.45 11.99 -0.69
CA LYS A 26 -16.51 13.00 -0.55
C LYS A 26 -17.59 12.62 0.47
N ARG A 27 -17.28 11.73 1.43
CA ARG A 27 -18.25 11.14 2.38
C ARG A 27 -19.46 10.50 1.68
N GLY A 28 -19.29 10.07 0.43
CA GLY A 28 -20.36 9.58 -0.42
C GLY A 28 -20.32 8.07 -0.64
N GLU A 29 -21.43 7.56 -1.15
CA GLU A 29 -21.51 6.23 -1.75
C GLU A 29 -20.54 6.13 -2.95
N PRO A 30 -19.93 4.97 -3.21
CA PRO A 30 -20.14 3.69 -2.52
C PRO A 30 -19.25 3.50 -1.27
N PHE A 31 -18.42 4.49 -0.92
CA PHE A 31 -17.36 4.32 0.09
C PHE A 31 -17.85 4.51 1.53
N TYR A 32 -18.94 5.25 1.74
CA TYR A 32 -19.57 5.41 3.04
C TYR A 32 -20.87 4.62 3.07
N GLN A 33 -20.88 3.51 3.80
CA GLN A 33 -22.05 2.62 3.87
C GLN A 33 -22.48 2.40 5.32
N THR A 34 -23.77 2.15 5.53
CA THR A 34 -24.29 1.66 6.81
C THR A 34 -24.57 0.17 6.71
N VAL A 35 -23.78 -0.64 7.43
CA VAL A 35 -23.92 -2.10 7.45
C VAL A 35 -24.27 -2.54 8.87
N ASN A 36 -25.41 -3.21 9.05
CA ASN A 36 -25.95 -3.62 10.36
C ASN A 36 -26.02 -2.46 11.37
N GLY A 37 -26.51 -1.30 10.90
CA GLY A 37 -26.63 -0.08 11.73
C GLY A 37 -25.29 0.62 12.05
N LYS A 38 -24.15 0.11 11.59
CA LYS A 38 -22.83 0.71 11.81
C LYS A 38 -22.30 1.36 10.53
N LYS A 39 -21.83 2.60 10.65
CA LYS A 39 -21.12 3.28 9.56
C LYS A 39 -19.79 2.57 9.30
N ARG A 40 -19.55 2.23 8.04
CA ARG A 40 -18.31 1.62 7.55
C ARG A 40 -17.78 2.46 6.40
N HIS A 41 -16.47 2.56 6.35
CA HIS A 41 -15.76 3.31 5.33
C HIS A 41 -14.93 2.34 4.52
N TYR A 42 -15.13 2.33 3.21
CA TYR A 42 -14.48 1.43 2.28
C TYR A 42 -13.60 2.19 1.30
N ALA A 43 -12.67 1.47 0.72
CA ALA A 43 -11.79 1.94 -0.35
C ALA A 43 -11.25 0.71 -1.10
N TYR A 44 -10.24 0.91 -1.94
CA TYR A 44 -9.47 -0.17 -2.54
C TYR A 44 -8.04 -0.21 -2.02
N CYS A 45 -7.44 -1.41 -2.07
CA CYS A 45 -6.00 -1.58 -1.94
C CYS A 45 -5.28 -0.92 -3.13
N PRO A 46 -4.25 -0.08 -2.92
CA PRO A 46 -3.46 0.52 -3.99
C PRO A 46 -2.87 -0.48 -4.98
N VAL A 47 -2.57 -1.71 -4.53
CA VAL A 47 -1.83 -2.71 -5.31
C VAL A 47 -2.75 -3.75 -5.94
N CYS A 48 -3.53 -4.49 -5.15
CA CYS A 48 -4.36 -5.58 -5.68
C CYS A 48 -5.80 -5.18 -6.01
N GLU A 49 -6.18 -3.92 -5.76
CA GLU A 49 -7.52 -3.36 -6.01
C GLU A 49 -8.70 -4.07 -5.32
N ASN A 50 -8.42 -5.03 -4.44
CA ASN A 50 -9.43 -5.63 -3.58
C ASN A 50 -10.04 -4.58 -2.64
N PRO A 51 -11.31 -4.76 -2.23
CA PRO A 51 -11.94 -3.91 -1.24
C PRO A 51 -11.16 -3.91 0.08
N VAL A 52 -11.05 -2.72 0.68
CA VAL A 52 -10.48 -2.53 2.02
C VAL A 52 -11.45 -1.73 2.89
N ILE A 53 -11.48 -2.03 4.18
CA ILE A 53 -12.16 -1.22 5.19
C ILE A 53 -11.15 -0.26 5.82
N LEU A 54 -11.55 1.00 5.99
CA LEU A 54 -10.79 2.02 6.70
C LEU A 54 -11.22 2.02 8.17
N ILE A 55 -10.27 1.73 9.05
CA ILE A 55 -10.45 1.60 10.50
C ILE A 55 -10.04 2.91 11.17
N ASN A 56 -10.80 3.30 12.19
CA ASN A 56 -10.59 4.49 13.05
C ASN A 56 -10.65 5.86 12.36
N VAL A 57 -11.34 6.02 11.22
CA VAL A 57 -11.36 7.29 10.44
C VAL A 57 -12.12 8.44 11.11
N HIS A 58 -13.18 8.18 11.89
CA HIS A 58 -14.03 9.21 12.52
C HIS A 58 -14.10 9.03 14.03
N VAL A 59 -12.96 8.73 14.65
CA VAL A 59 -12.91 8.69 16.10
C VAL A 59 -12.47 10.07 16.56
N ASP A 60 -13.44 10.90 16.96
CA ASP A 60 -13.23 12.28 17.42
C ASP A 60 -12.22 12.35 18.59
N ASN A 61 -12.17 11.28 19.40
CA ASN A 61 -11.16 11.05 20.41
C ASN A 61 -10.26 9.91 19.92
N GLN A 62 -8.97 10.18 19.69
CA GLN A 62 -7.95 9.16 19.47
C GLN A 62 -8.21 7.95 20.36
N TYR A 63 -8.61 6.82 19.78
CA TYR A 63 -8.99 5.64 20.56
C TYR A 63 -7.75 5.17 21.30
N ILE A 64 -7.77 5.32 22.62
CA ILE A 64 -6.69 4.91 23.50
C ILE A 64 -6.97 3.44 23.85
N ASP A 65 -6.03 2.53 23.57
CA ASP A 65 -6.16 1.14 24.02
C ASP A 65 -6.03 1.04 25.55
N GLU A 66 -6.27 -0.14 26.13
CA GLU A 66 -6.15 -0.38 27.59
C GLU A 66 -4.75 -0.07 28.15
N ALA A 67 -3.76 0.18 27.27
CA ALA A 67 -2.37 0.49 27.58
C ALA A 67 -1.96 1.93 27.19
N GLU A 68 -2.92 2.86 27.10
CA GLU A 68 -2.70 4.28 26.81
C GLU A 68 -2.14 4.61 25.41
N LYS A 69 -2.25 3.71 24.42
CA LYS A 69 -1.76 3.97 23.06
C LYS A 69 -2.88 4.39 22.11
N THR A 70 -2.62 5.49 21.38
CA THR A 70 -3.42 5.92 20.24
C THR A 70 -3.47 4.85 19.15
N LEU A 71 -4.67 4.34 18.86
CA LEU A 71 -4.91 3.40 17.77
C LEU A 71 -4.85 4.10 16.42
N SER A 72 -3.81 3.79 15.64
CA SER A 72 -3.59 4.38 14.31
C SER A 72 -4.72 4.10 13.31
N MET A 73 -5.06 5.10 12.50
CA MET A 73 -5.91 4.93 11.32
C MET A 73 -5.21 4.04 10.29
N HIS A 74 -5.92 3.02 9.81
CA HIS A 74 -5.34 2.08 8.86
C HIS A 74 -6.42 1.42 8.00
N ALA A 75 -6.03 0.97 6.81
CA ALA A 75 -6.86 0.15 5.94
C ALA A 75 -6.56 -1.35 6.15
N ARG A 76 -7.59 -2.18 6.00
CA ARG A 76 -7.51 -3.63 6.09
C ARG A 76 -8.29 -4.27 4.96
N HIS A 77 -7.73 -5.30 4.33
CA HIS A 77 -8.44 -6.09 3.32
C HIS A 77 -9.69 -6.74 3.91
N ILE A 78 -10.71 -6.85 3.07
CA ILE A 78 -11.93 -7.60 3.37
C ILE A 78 -11.95 -8.80 2.43
N LYS A 79 -12.16 -10.00 2.99
CA LYS A 79 -12.29 -11.25 2.22
C LYS A 79 -13.73 -11.48 1.78
N SER A 80 -14.39 -10.43 1.28
CA SER A 80 -15.75 -10.48 0.76
C SER A 80 -15.98 -9.35 -0.22
N ASP A 81 -16.96 -9.54 -1.09
CA ASP A 81 -17.44 -8.49 -1.98
C ASP A 81 -18.07 -7.35 -1.15
N VAL A 82 -17.90 -6.13 -1.66
CA VAL A 82 -18.52 -4.93 -1.09
C VAL A 82 -19.35 -4.29 -2.18
N SER A 83 -20.67 -4.25 -1.96
CA SER A 83 -21.63 -3.67 -2.93
C SER A 83 -21.22 -2.26 -3.31
N GLY A 84 -21.28 -1.92 -4.59
CA GLY A 84 -20.90 -0.60 -5.12
C GLY A 84 -19.38 -0.31 -5.11
N VAL A 85 -18.58 -0.99 -4.28
CA VAL A 85 -17.12 -0.81 -4.23
C VAL A 85 -16.46 -1.83 -5.15
N GLY A 86 -16.54 -3.12 -4.87
CA GLY A 86 -15.93 -4.11 -5.76
C GLY A 86 -15.96 -5.53 -5.24
N LYS A 87 -15.59 -6.45 -6.15
CA LYS A 87 -15.44 -7.87 -5.86
C LYS A 87 -14.08 -8.18 -5.26
N TYR A 88 -14.06 -9.15 -4.37
CA TYR A 88 -12.86 -9.74 -3.80
C TYR A 88 -12.28 -10.79 -4.75
N SER A 89 -10.97 -10.74 -4.96
CA SER A 89 -10.20 -11.79 -5.64
C SER A 89 -9.18 -12.39 -4.68
N GLN A 90 -9.29 -13.70 -4.45
CA GLN A 90 -8.36 -14.45 -3.61
C GLN A 90 -6.95 -14.46 -4.22
N ASP A 91 -6.82 -14.71 -5.52
CA ASP A 91 -5.53 -14.72 -6.24
C ASP A 91 -4.81 -13.36 -6.15
N ALA A 92 -5.55 -12.26 -6.29
CA ALA A 92 -5.02 -10.92 -6.15
C ALA A 92 -4.64 -10.60 -4.70
N TYR A 93 -5.35 -11.17 -3.72
CA TYR A 93 -5.01 -11.04 -2.32
C TYR A 93 -3.71 -11.78 -1.99
N ASP A 94 -3.57 -13.03 -2.42
CA ASP A 94 -2.40 -13.86 -2.10
C ASP A 94 -1.09 -13.31 -2.69
N SER A 95 -1.18 -12.61 -3.83
CA SER A 95 -0.04 -11.90 -4.44
C SER A 95 0.19 -10.49 -3.87
N CYS A 96 -0.70 -9.98 -3.02
CA CYS A 96 -0.67 -8.60 -2.56
C CYS A 96 0.41 -8.34 -1.48
N PRO A 97 1.27 -7.33 -1.63
CA PRO A 97 2.23 -6.91 -0.59
C PRO A 97 1.58 -6.55 0.74
N TYR A 98 0.34 -6.07 0.72
CA TYR A 98 -0.38 -5.61 1.90
C TYR A 98 -1.29 -6.68 2.51
N ALA A 99 -1.44 -7.85 1.89
CA ALA A 99 -2.29 -8.94 2.38
C ALA A 99 -1.65 -9.67 3.55
N ASN A 100 -0.34 -9.89 3.44
CA ASN A 100 0.45 -10.53 4.47
C ASN A 100 1.55 -9.56 4.92
N PRO A 101 1.22 -8.52 5.72
CA PRO A 101 2.22 -7.85 6.50
C PRO A 101 2.57 -8.85 7.60
N SER A 102 3.40 -9.84 7.28
CA SER A 102 4.33 -10.35 8.27
C SER A 102 4.83 -9.08 8.96
N SER A 103 4.51 -8.94 10.26
CA SER A 103 4.58 -7.65 10.97
C SER A 103 5.82 -6.87 10.57
N SER A 104 5.89 -5.55 10.68
CA SER A 104 7.14 -4.80 10.41
C SER A 104 8.39 -5.32 11.18
N LYS A 105 8.24 -6.31 12.07
CA LYS A 105 9.28 -7.10 12.74
C LYS A 105 9.64 -8.44 12.07
N SER A 106 8.96 -8.80 10.99
CA SER A 106 9.18 -10.04 10.24
C SER A 106 10.40 -9.89 9.36
N LYS A 107 11.35 -10.82 9.54
CA LYS A 107 12.52 -10.99 8.67
C LYS A 107 12.20 -11.82 7.41
N VAL A 108 10.94 -12.20 7.20
CA VAL A 108 10.55 -13.03 6.06
C VAL A 108 10.65 -12.19 4.79
N ARG A 109 11.62 -12.53 3.94
CA ARG A 109 11.76 -11.93 2.61
C ARG A 109 10.55 -12.30 1.77
N ARG A 110 10.06 -11.34 0.97
CA ARG A 110 9.03 -11.60 -0.04
C ARG A 110 9.51 -12.76 -0.94
N PRO A 111 8.67 -13.75 -1.26
CA PRO A 111 9.03 -14.77 -2.24
C PRO A 111 9.34 -14.11 -3.59
N LYS A 112 10.25 -14.72 -4.36
CA LYS A 112 10.54 -14.27 -5.73
C LYS A 112 9.26 -14.41 -6.56
N GLY A 113 8.87 -13.32 -7.23
CA GLY A 113 7.72 -13.29 -8.14
C GLY A 113 8.08 -12.62 -9.47
N THR A 114 7.16 -12.62 -10.43
CA THR A 114 7.34 -12.08 -11.78
C THR A 114 7.86 -10.63 -11.77
N VAL A 115 7.24 -9.78 -10.94
CA VAL A 115 7.63 -8.36 -10.77
C VAL A 115 9.05 -8.23 -10.19
N SER A 116 9.44 -9.11 -9.26
CA SER A 116 10.79 -9.06 -8.67
C SER A 116 11.86 -9.46 -9.69
N ASN A 117 11.56 -10.41 -10.58
CA ASN A 117 12.48 -10.83 -11.64
C ASN A 117 12.60 -9.77 -12.73
N GLU A 118 11.50 -9.12 -13.11
CA GLU A 118 11.49 -8.02 -14.07
C GLU A 118 12.31 -6.82 -13.58
N LEU A 119 12.11 -6.44 -12.31
CA LEU A 119 12.90 -5.36 -11.71
C LEU A 119 14.39 -5.70 -11.64
N LEU A 120 14.72 -6.93 -11.27
CA LEU A 120 16.12 -7.40 -11.25
C LEU A 120 16.73 -7.38 -12.65
N TRP A 121 15.97 -7.74 -13.68
CA TRP A 121 16.41 -7.67 -15.07
C TRP A 121 16.65 -6.22 -15.50
N LEU A 122 15.70 -5.31 -15.26
CA LEU A 122 15.85 -3.89 -15.60
C LEU A 122 17.09 -3.26 -14.96
N ILE A 123 17.35 -3.57 -13.69
CA ILE A 123 18.53 -3.04 -12.96
C ILE A 123 19.84 -3.55 -13.58
N LYS A 124 19.88 -4.81 -14.02
CA LYS A 124 21.06 -5.41 -14.65
C LYS A 124 21.25 -4.99 -16.10
N THR A 125 20.17 -4.75 -16.82
CA THR A 125 20.20 -4.40 -18.25
C THR A 125 20.49 -2.92 -18.48
N PHE A 126 20.04 -2.05 -17.57
CA PHE A 126 20.18 -0.60 -17.73
C PHE A 126 20.87 0.08 -16.52
N PRO A 127 22.09 -0.36 -16.13
CA PRO A 127 22.80 0.21 -14.99
C PRO A 127 23.14 1.69 -15.19
N ASP A 128 23.51 2.09 -16.42
CA ASP A 128 23.91 3.47 -16.73
C ASP A 128 22.73 4.46 -16.60
N ALA A 129 21.53 4.01 -16.97
CA ALA A 129 20.32 4.82 -16.82
C ALA A 129 20.01 5.07 -15.34
N ILE A 130 20.24 4.05 -14.49
CA ILE A 130 20.04 4.16 -13.05
C ILE A 130 21.08 5.09 -12.43
N ASP A 131 22.36 4.94 -12.77
CA ASP A 131 23.42 5.84 -12.30
C ASP A 131 23.14 7.29 -12.70
N THR A 132 22.71 7.51 -13.95
CA THR A 132 22.35 8.84 -14.45
C THR A 132 21.22 9.46 -13.64
N VAL A 133 20.11 8.74 -13.43
CA VAL A 133 18.97 9.24 -12.64
C VAL A 133 19.37 9.45 -11.18
N MET A 134 20.16 8.54 -10.59
CA MET A 134 20.66 8.69 -9.22
C MET A 134 21.48 9.96 -9.05
N ARG A 135 22.42 10.25 -9.96
CA ARG A 135 23.27 11.43 -9.88
C ARG A 135 22.50 12.71 -10.19
N ARG A 136 21.71 12.71 -11.27
CA ARG A 136 21.09 13.92 -11.82
C ARG A 136 19.84 14.33 -11.06
N ASP A 137 18.93 13.38 -10.79
CA ASP A 137 17.59 13.69 -10.31
C ASP A 137 17.47 13.49 -8.80
N VAL A 138 18.20 12.52 -8.23
CA VAL A 138 18.19 12.21 -6.80
C VAL A 138 19.36 12.87 -6.05
N GLY A 139 20.44 13.22 -6.74
CA GLY A 139 21.63 13.85 -6.16
C GLY A 139 22.55 12.88 -5.40
N ILE A 140 22.43 11.57 -5.64
CA ILE A 140 23.28 10.55 -5.04
C ILE A 140 24.53 10.36 -5.91
N LEU A 141 25.69 10.72 -5.37
CA LEU A 141 26.99 10.55 -6.01
C LEU A 141 27.69 9.30 -5.46
N ALA A 142 27.36 8.13 -6.00
CA ALA A 142 28.11 6.91 -5.70
C ALA A 142 29.43 6.88 -6.47
N SER A 143 30.52 6.42 -5.85
CA SER A 143 31.72 6.06 -6.62
C SER A 143 31.40 4.87 -7.53
N GLU A 144 32.10 4.75 -8.65
CA GLU A 144 31.94 3.61 -9.58
C GLU A 144 32.08 2.27 -8.85
N THR A 145 33.09 2.14 -8.00
CA THR A 145 33.33 0.97 -7.15
C THR A 145 32.20 0.67 -6.15
N LEU A 146 31.50 1.69 -5.66
CA LEU A 146 30.34 1.51 -4.78
C LEU A 146 29.13 1.07 -5.60
N PHE A 147 28.91 1.69 -6.76
CA PHE A 147 27.80 1.36 -7.65
C PHE A 147 27.88 -0.08 -8.17
N GLU A 148 29.06 -0.53 -8.59
CA GLU A 148 29.31 -1.93 -8.95
C GLU A 148 29.01 -2.91 -7.80
N LYS A 149 29.43 -2.55 -6.58
CA LYS A 149 29.11 -3.34 -5.38
C LYS A 149 27.61 -3.36 -5.08
N MET A 150 26.88 -2.28 -5.34
CA MET A 150 25.43 -2.23 -5.19
C MET A 150 24.74 -3.16 -6.20
N LEU A 151 25.15 -3.14 -7.46
CA LEU A 151 24.60 -4.01 -8.51
C LEU A 151 24.87 -5.50 -8.24
N THR A 152 26.09 -5.84 -7.81
CA THR A 152 26.49 -7.24 -7.56
C THR A 152 25.89 -7.83 -6.28
N ASN A 153 25.63 -7.01 -5.26
CA ASN A 153 24.96 -7.44 -4.03
C ASN A 153 23.43 -7.53 -4.17
N PHE A 154 22.84 -6.93 -5.20
CA PHE A 154 21.40 -7.00 -5.45
C PHE A 154 21.02 -8.39 -6.03
N LYS A 155 20.34 -9.22 -5.23
CA LYS A 155 20.03 -10.64 -5.51
C LYS A 155 18.56 -10.99 -5.38
#